data_AF-A0A6N8FXF4-F1
#
_entry.id   AF-A0A6N8FXF4-F1
#
_cell.length_a   1.000
_cell.length_b   1.000
_cell.length_c   1.000
_cell.angle_alpha   90.00
_cell.angle_beta   90.00
_cell.angle_gamma   90.00
#
_symmetry.space_group_name_H-M   'P 1'
#
loop_
_entity.id
_entity.type
_entity.pdbx_description
1 polymer ?
#
loop_
_entity_poly.entity_id
_entity_poly.type
_entity_poly.pdbx_seq_one_letter_code
_entity_poly.pdbx_strand_id
1 'polypeptide(L)' 'MNNQQSADAAIFLGNLKNGIWLLGTSSWLFGITDRTIASFSDGYLSAIDIIQLSTASFFFVSWLFLKPSSKVQTR' A
#
# COMPACT_ATOMS: atom_id res chain seq x y z
N MET A 1 23.24 -19.53 -21.29
CA MET A 1 21.77 -19.53 -21.09
C MET A 1 21.37 -18.73 -19.84
N ASN A 2 22.13 -17.68 -19.48
CA ASN A 2 22.10 -17.11 -18.12
C ASN A 2 21.32 -15.77 -18.09
N ASN A 3 21.20 -15.11 -19.25
CA ASN A 3 20.57 -13.80 -19.37
C ASN A 3 19.04 -13.87 -19.40
N GLN A 4 18.46 -14.98 -19.90
CA GLN A 4 17.00 -15.16 -19.93
C GLN A 4 16.41 -15.40 -18.54
N GLN A 5 17.05 -16.25 -17.72
CA GLN A 5 16.62 -16.50 -16.34
C GLN A 5 16.65 -15.24 -15.47
N SER A 6 17.60 -14.33 -15.71
CA SER A 6 17.65 -13.04 -15.01
C SER A 6 16.56 -12.07 -15.47
N ALA A 7 16.13 -12.13 -16.74
CA ALA A 7 15.05 -11.31 -17.27
C ALA A 7 13.69 -11.76 -16.73
N ASP A 8 13.43 -13.07 -16.68
CA ASP A 8 12.19 -13.64 -16.12
C ASP A 8 12.06 -13.32 -14.63
N ALA A 9 13.16 -13.41 -13.87
CA ALA A 9 13.18 -13.03 -12.46
C ALA A 9 12.89 -11.52 -12.25
N ALA A 10 13.40 -10.65 -13.13
CA ALA A 10 13.14 -9.22 -13.07
C ALA A 10 11.67 -8.88 -13.37
N ILE A 11 11.05 -9.57 -14.33
CA ILE A 11 9.63 -9.42 -14.66
C ILE A 11 8.76 -9.92 -13.49
N PHE A 12 9.08 -11.09 -12.93
CA PHE A 12 8.38 -11.64 -11.78
C PHE A 12 8.46 -10.69 -10.57
N LEU A 13 9.65 -10.16 -10.28
CA LEU A 13 9.84 -9.20 -9.18
C LEU A 13 9.08 -7.89 -9.42
N GLY A 14 8.99 -7.42 -10.67
CA GLY A 14 8.15 -6.28 -11.05
C GLY A 14 6.67 -6.53 -10.76
N ASN A 15 6.15 -7.69 -11.19
CA ASN A 15 4.77 -8.10 -10.95
C ASN A 15 4.47 -8.30 -9.45
N LEU A 16 5.39 -8.93 -8.71
CA LEU A 16 5.27 -9.12 -7.27
C LEU A 16 5.23 -7.79 -6.51
N LYS A 17 6.11 -6.84 -6.85
CA LYS A 17 6.09 -5.50 -6.25
C LYS A 17 4.77 -4.79 -6.52
N ASN A 18 4.23 -4.91 -7.73
CA ASN A 18 2.94 -4.31 -8.08
C ASN A 18 1.79 -4.99 -7.32
N GLY A 19 1.83 -6.32 -7.17
CA GLY A 19 0.89 -7.09 -6.36
C GLY A 19 0.93 -6.69 -4.89
N ILE A 20 2.12 -6.61 -4.28
CA ILE A 20 2.30 -6.14 -2.90
C ILE A 20 1.78 -4.71 -2.74
N TRP A 21 2.04 -3.83 -3.71
CA TRP A 21 1.54 -2.46 -3.68
C TRP A 21 0.01 -2.39 -3.71
N LEU A 22 -0.64 -3.18 -4.57
CA LEU A 22 -2.11 -3.28 -4.65
C LEU A 22 -2.71 -3.89 -3.37
N LEU A 23 -2.14 -4.99 -2.87
CA LEU A 23 -2.58 -5.63 -1.63
C LEU A 23 -2.41 -4.70 -0.43
N GLY A 24 -1.29 -3.99 -0.34
CA GLY A 24 -1.06 -2.97 0.67
C GLY A 24 -2.09 -1.85 0.58
N THR A 25 -2.37 -1.34 -0.63
CA THR A 25 -3.37 -0.28 -0.86
C THR A 25 -4.75 -0.71 -0.38
N SER A 26 -5.17 -1.94 -0.72
CA SER A 26 -6.44 -2.51 -0.28
C SER A 26 -6.48 -2.73 1.24
N SER A 27 -5.39 -3.23 1.83
CA SER A 27 -5.26 -3.44 3.27
C SER A 27 -5.36 -2.12 4.06
N TRP A 28 -4.71 -1.06 3.58
CA TRP A 28 -4.82 0.27 4.18
C TRP A 28 -6.25 0.81 4.10
N LEU A 29 -6.89 0.73 2.93
CA LEU A 29 -8.29 1.15 2.75
C LEU A 29 -9.23 0.39 3.70
N PHE A 30 -9.08 -0.93 3.77
CA PHE A 30 -9.90 -1.77 4.63
C PHE A 30 -9.66 -1.47 6.12
N GLY A 31 -8.40 -1.38 6.55
CA GLY A 31 -8.05 -1.12 7.95
C GLY A 31 -8.42 0.28 8.44
N ILE A 32 -8.32 1.30 7.59
CA ILE A 32 -8.81 2.65 7.91
C ILE A 32 -10.33 2.64 8.01
N THR A 33 -11.02 1.97 7.08
CA THR A 33 -12.48 1.90 7.06
C THR A 33 -13.03 1.16 8.28
N ASP A 34 -12.45 0.01 8.63
CA ASP A 34 -12.81 -0.78 9.82
C ASP A 34 -12.70 0.05 11.10
N ARG A 35 -11.54 0.67 11.33
CA ARG A 35 -11.32 1.55 12.49
C ARG A 35 -12.24 2.76 12.48
N THR A 36 -12.49 3.34 11.32
CA THR A 36 -13.46 4.45 11.18
C THR A 36 -14.84 3.99 11.63
N ILE A 37 -15.36 2.88 11.09
CA ILE A 37 -16.68 2.36 11.44
C ILE A 37 -16.77 2.00 12.93
N ALA A 38 -15.74 1.38 13.51
CA ALA A 38 -15.69 1.07 14.94
C ALA A 38 -15.75 2.35 15.80
N SER A 39 -14.92 3.37 15.51
CA SER A 39 -14.91 4.63 16.25
C SER A 39 -16.22 5.44 16.07
N PHE A 40 -16.86 5.36 14.90
CA PHE A 40 -18.18 5.96 14.69
C PHE A 40 -19.30 5.18 15.39
N SER A 41 -19.20 3.85 15.48
CA SER A 41 -20.16 3.00 16.17
C SER A 41 -20.13 3.18 17.69
N ASP A 42 -18.95 3.46 18.26
CA ASP A 42 -18.80 3.77 19.69
C ASP A 42 -19.38 5.16 20.06
N GLY A 43 -19.82 5.97 19.09
CA GLY A 43 -20.53 7.23 19.31
C GLY A 43 -19.65 8.36 19.87
N TYR A 44 -18.36 8.11 20.09
CA TYR A 44 -17.38 9.07 20.58
C TYR A 44 -16.10 8.97 19.76
N LEU A 45 -15.89 9.91 18.84
CA LEU A 45 -14.60 10.08 18.18
C LEU A 45 -13.63 10.69 19.20
N SER A 46 -12.84 9.84 19.84
CA SER A 46 -11.80 10.32 20.74
C SER A 46 -10.74 11.08 19.93
N ALA A 47 -10.12 12.09 20.54
CA ALA A 47 -9.02 12.82 19.92
C ALA A 47 -7.87 11.88 19.49
N ILE A 48 -7.72 10.76 20.20
CA ILE A 48 -6.73 9.73 19.87
C ILE A 48 -7.07 8.99 18.58
N ASP A 49 -8.34 8.69 18.33
CA ASP A 49 -8.80 8.01 17.11
C ASP A 49 -8.56 8.91 15.91
N ILE A 50 -8.81 10.22 16.03
CA ILE A 50 -8.55 11.19 14.97
C ILE A 50 -7.06 11.25 14.62
N ILE A 51 -6.19 11.34 15.63
CA ILE A 51 -4.72 11.36 15.40
C ILE A 51 -4.26 10.05 14.77
N GLN A 52 -4.82 8.92 15.21
CA GLN A 52 -4.47 7.61 14.69
C GLN A 52 -4.95 7.40 13.26
N LEU A 53 -6.17 7.82 12.95
CA LEU A 53 -6.73 7.79 11.60
C LEU A 53 -5.96 8.72 10.66
N SER A 54 -5.57 9.90 11.14
CA SER A 54 -4.75 10.86 10.41
C SER A 54 -3.35 10.30 10.13
N THR A 55 -2.71 9.68 11.13
CA THR A 55 -1.39 9.04 10.96
C THR A 55 -1.46 7.85 10.00
N ALA A 56 -2.48 7.00 10.13
CA ALA A 56 -2.72 5.88 9.22
C ALA A 56 -2.97 6.38 7.79
N SER A 57 -3.73 7.47 7.63
CA SER A 57 -3.97 8.12 6.33
C SER A 57 -2.69 8.71 5.75
N PHE A 58 -1.84 9.35 6.56
CA PHE A 58 -0.55 9.87 6.12
C PHE A 58 0.39 8.76 5.63
N PHE A 59 0.44 7.64 6.34
CA PHE A 59 1.19 6.47 5.90
C PHE A 59 0.59 5.81 4.68
N PHE A 60 -0.74 5.77 4.55
CA PHE A 60 -1.40 5.32 3.34
C PHE A 60 -1.07 6.20 2.14
N VAL A 61 -1.09 7.53 2.28
CA VAL A 61 -0.66 8.44 1.21
C VAL A 61 0.81 8.20 0.86
N SER A 62 1.68 8.06 1.85
CA SER A 62 3.10 7.72 1.63
C SER A 62 3.26 6.38 0.90
N TRP A 63 2.41 5.39 1.21
CA TRP A 63 2.36 4.10 0.53
C TRP A 63 1.92 4.22 -0.93
N LEU A 64 0.93 5.08 -1.23
CA LEU A 64 0.52 5.39 -2.60
C LEU A 64 1.67 6.03 -3.40
N PHE A 65 2.45 6.91 -2.78
CA PHE A 65 3.64 7.51 -3.42
C PHE A 65 4.77 6.49 -3.65
N LEU A 66 4.84 5.43 -2.85
CA LEU A 66 5.80 4.33 -3.02
C LEU A 66 5.47 3.39 -4.19
N LYS A 67 4.49 3.75 -5.03
CA LYS A 67 4.09 2.99 -6.21
C LYS A 67 5.33 2.51 -6.98
N PRO A 68 5.47 1.18 -7.22
CA PRO A 68 6.60 0.66 -7.96
C PRO A 68 6.56 1.24 -9.37
N SER A 69 7.44 2.22 -9.64
CA SER A 69 7.66 2.74 -10.97
C SER A 69 8.38 1.67 -11.76
N SER A 70 7.68 1.08 -12.73
CA SER A 70 8.26 0.22 -13.75
C SER A 70 9.16 1.06 -14.64
N LYS A 71 10.33 1.45 -14.15
CA LYS A 71 11.43 1.89 -15.02
C LYS A 71 11.94 0.63 -15.70
N VAL A 72 11.21 0.16 -16.71
CA VAL A 72 11.83 -0.61 -17.79
C VAL A 72 12.79 0.39 -18.43
N GLN A 73 14.04 0.36 -17.96
CA GLN A 73 15.12 1.16 -18.51
C GLN A 73 15.47 0.56 -19.88
N THR A 74 14.68 0.90 -20.88
CA THR A 74 15.06 0.80 -22.29
C THR A 74 15.92 2.03 -22.61
N ARG A 75 17.22 1.92 -22.38
CA ARG A 75 18.24 2.55 -23.22
C ARG A 75 19.52 1.73 -23.15
#